data_AF-A0A969JX87-F1
#
_entry.id   AF-A0A969JX87-F1
#
_cell.length_a   1.000
_cell.length_b   1.000
_cell.length_c   1.000
_cell.angle_alpha   90.00
_cell.angle_beta   90.00
_cell.angle_gamma   90.00
#
_symmetry.space_group_name_H-M   'P 1'
#
loop_
_entity.id
_entity.type
_entity.pdbx_description
1 polymer ?
#
loop_
_entity_poly.entity_id
_entity_poly.type
_entity_poly.pdbx_seq_one_letter_code
_entity_poly.pdbx_strand_id
1 'polypeptide(L)'
;MDKARAAGYLGNNILGRAGFHFDIEIRLGAGAYICGEETALFEAIEGKRGFPRIKPPFPTTHGLFQQPTAINNVETLVAALAVARIGWQAWAAHGTDDSKGTKWFCLSGHVQQPGLYELPFGVTVRELIEMGGGVQDGRAIQAVLVGGAAGRFLSPAELDYPLTYASSRNHAFPIGSGVIMVIDDQTDMRQTLYHLAHFFAHESCGKCFPCQIGTQRQMEILHHISHNGGPQPGDKERLLDIGFTMTETSLCGLGANGRQRHPQRH
;
A
#
# COMPACT_ATOMS: atom_id res chain seq x y z
N MET A 1 20.66 -16.74 5.72
CA MET A 1 21.36 -16.80 4.41
C MET A 1 22.47 -17.84 4.42
N ASP A 2 23.34 -17.85 5.43
CA ASP A 2 24.50 -18.76 5.46
C ASP A 2 24.13 -20.25 5.42
N LYS A 3 23.06 -20.65 6.13
CA LYS A 3 22.51 -22.02 6.03
C LYS A 3 22.10 -22.40 4.60
N ALA A 4 21.52 -21.47 3.83
CA ALA A 4 21.10 -21.71 2.45
C ALA A 4 22.30 -21.82 1.49
N ARG A 5 23.34 -20.98 1.70
CA ARG A 5 24.62 -21.10 0.97
C ARG A 5 25.32 -22.41 1.28
N ALA A 6 25.42 -22.78 2.56
CA ALA A 6 26.03 -24.05 3.00
C ALA A 6 25.30 -25.28 2.44
N ALA A 7 23.98 -25.20 2.27
CA ALA A 7 23.17 -26.24 1.64
C ALA A 7 23.20 -26.23 0.10
N GLY A 8 23.93 -25.30 -0.53
CA GLY A 8 24.02 -25.19 -1.99
C GLY A 8 22.78 -24.62 -2.68
N TYR A 9 21.89 -23.93 -1.95
CA TYR A 9 20.70 -23.26 -2.51
C TYR A 9 20.96 -21.83 -3.00
N LEU A 10 22.09 -21.22 -2.60
CA LEU A 10 22.53 -19.89 -2.99
C LEU A 10 24.03 -19.92 -3.30
N GLY A 11 24.49 -18.95 -4.11
CA GLY A 11 25.87 -18.82 -4.55
C GLY A 11 26.07 -19.38 -5.96
N ASN A 12 27.22 -20.01 -6.19
CA ASN A 12 27.60 -20.52 -7.50
C ASN A 12 27.21 -21.99 -7.69
N ASN A 13 26.82 -22.35 -8.92
CA ASN A 13 26.46 -23.71 -9.31
C ASN A 13 25.43 -24.35 -8.36
N ILE A 14 24.29 -23.66 -8.18
CA ILE A 14 23.23 -24.04 -7.24
C ILE A 14 22.81 -25.50 -7.47
N LEU A 15 22.77 -26.28 -6.40
CA LEU A 15 22.49 -27.73 -6.43
C LEU A 15 23.38 -28.53 -7.38
N GLY A 16 24.61 -28.08 -7.61
CA GLY A 16 25.58 -28.72 -8.52
C GLY A 16 25.32 -28.43 -10.01
N ARG A 17 24.39 -27.52 -10.34
CA ARG A 17 24.07 -27.17 -11.73
C ARG A 17 25.07 -26.15 -12.28
N ALA A 18 25.99 -26.59 -13.12
CA ALA A 18 27.01 -25.73 -13.71
C ALA A 18 26.39 -24.54 -14.46
N GLY A 19 26.90 -23.33 -14.20
CA GLY A 19 26.43 -22.11 -14.86
C GLY A 19 25.15 -21.50 -14.27
N PHE A 20 24.54 -22.15 -13.27
CA PHE A 20 23.34 -21.63 -12.59
C PHE A 20 23.73 -20.97 -11.27
N HIS A 21 23.79 -19.64 -11.26
CA HIS A 21 24.28 -18.81 -10.16
C HIS A 21 23.17 -17.87 -9.68
N PHE A 22 22.95 -17.78 -8.37
CA PHE A 22 22.03 -16.81 -7.76
C PHE A 22 22.39 -16.59 -6.28
N ASP A 23 22.49 -15.34 -5.85
CA ASP A 23 22.79 -15.00 -4.46
C ASP A 23 21.88 -13.87 -3.98
N ILE A 24 21.76 -13.74 -2.67
CA ILE A 24 20.90 -12.77 -2.00
C ILE A 24 21.75 -11.93 -1.05
N GLU A 25 21.67 -10.62 -1.22
CA GLU A 25 22.16 -9.64 -0.26
C GLU A 25 20.97 -8.98 0.43
N ILE A 26 21.08 -8.75 1.75
CA ILE A 26 20.07 -8.01 2.51
C ILE A 26 20.58 -6.59 2.72
N ARG A 27 19.79 -5.61 2.29
CA ARG A 27 20.02 -4.18 2.54
C ARG A 27 18.99 -3.67 3.54
N LEU A 28 19.47 -3.02 4.60
CA LEU A 28 18.59 -2.38 5.58
C LEU A 28 18.32 -0.93 5.17
N GLY A 29 17.04 -0.56 5.11
CA GLY A 29 16.63 0.82 4.84
C GLY A 29 16.83 1.75 6.04
N ALA A 30 16.78 3.06 5.81
CA ALA A 30 16.98 4.10 6.82
C ALA A 30 15.67 4.68 7.40
N GLY A 31 14.55 3.94 7.30
CA GLY A 31 13.27 4.33 7.92
C GLY A 31 12.41 5.34 7.14
N ALA A 32 12.72 5.63 5.86
CA ALA A 32 11.90 6.53 5.04
C ALA A 32 10.81 5.77 4.27
N TYR A 33 9.53 6.17 4.42
CA TYR A 33 8.39 5.53 3.75
C TYR A 33 8.50 5.61 2.23
N ILE A 34 8.99 6.74 1.71
CA ILE A 34 9.17 6.94 0.27
C ILE A 34 10.12 5.91 -0.37
N CYS A 35 11.07 5.34 0.39
CA CYS A 35 11.97 4.30 -0.10
C CYS A 35 11.26 2.95 -0.31
N GLY A 36 9.98 2.81 0.07
CA GLY A 36 9.14 1.70 -0.37
C GLY A 36 8.66 1.83 -1.82
N GLU A 37 8.76 3.02 -2.42
CA GLU A 37 8.52 3.21 -3.85
C GLU A 37 9.65 2.58 -4.67
N GLU A 38 9.30 1.91 -5.76
CA GLU A 38 10.21 1.03 -6.51
C GLU A 38 11.52 1.68 -6.96
N THR A 39 11.47 2.91 -7.47
CA THR A 39 12.65 3.60 -8.01
C THR A 39 13.40 4.37 -6.93
N ALA A 40 12.71 4.85 -5.89
CA ALA A 40 13.34 5.38 -4.70
C ALA A 40 14.13 4.30 -3.94
N LEU A 41 13.63 3.05 -3.94
CA LEU A 41 14.34 1.91 -3.37
C LEU A 41 15.68 1.68 -4.07
N PHE A 42 15.73 1.77 -5.40
CA PHE A 42 17.00 1.65 -6.14
C PHE A 42 17.98 2.75 -5.78
N GLU A 43 17.54 4.01 -5.71
CA GLU A 43 18.39 5.12 -5.29
C GLU A 43 18.95 4.90 -3.89
N ALA A 44 18.13 4.42 -2.95
CA ALA A 44 18.58 4.10 -1.60
C ALA A 44 19.60 2.95 -1.57
N ILE A 45 19.39 1.88 -2.33
CA ILE A 45 20.34 0.75 -2.46
C ILE A 45 21.66 1.23 -3.10
N GLU A 46 21.59 2.18 -4.02
CA GLU A 46 22.76 2.83 -4.65
C GLU A 46 23.47 3.85 -3.76
N GLY A 47 23.01 4.06 -2.52
CA GLY A 47 23.61 4.99 -1.57
C GLY A 47 23.24 6.46 -1.81
N LYS A 48 22.24 6.73 -2.63
CA LYS A 48 21.73 8.07 -2.94
C LYS A 48 20.51 8.39 -2.06
N ARG A 49 20.06 9.64 -2.11
CA ARG A 49 18.78 10.04 -1.51
C ARG A 49 17.64 9.30 -2.23
N GLY A 50 16.67 8.76 -1.49
CA GLY A 50 15.51 8.01 -1.99
C GLY A 50 14.51 8.86 -2.78
N PHE A 51 14.97 9.46 -3.87
CA PHE A 51 14.21 10.33 -4.75
C PHE A 51 13.73 9.53 -5.96
N PRO A 52 12.42 9.25 -6.10
CA PRO A 52 11.89 8.45 -7.20
C PRO A 52 12.40 8.91 -8.57
N ARG A 53 12.77 7.97 -9.44
CA ARG A 53 13.23 8.27 -10.81
C ARG A 53 12.04 8.61 -11.69
N ILE A 54 12.25 9.52 -12.63
CA ILE A 54 11.26 9.81 -13.67
C ILE A 54 11.26 8.64 -14.65
N LYS A 55 10.07 8.19 -15.05
CA LYS A 55 9.88 7.18 -16.10
C LYS A 55 9.45 7.88 -17.39
N PRO A 56 9.95 7.47 -18.57
CA PRO A 56 11.01 6.48 -18.84
C PRO A 56 12.45 6.96 -18.46
N PRO A 57 13.43 6.04 -18.32
CA PRO A 57 13.37 4.60 -18.59
C PRO A 57 12.70 3.79 -17.47
N PHE A 58 12.13 2.63 -17.80
CA PHE A 58 11.45 1.75 -16.85
C PHE A 58 12.40 0.79 -16.13
N PRO A 59 12.14 0.44 -14.86
CA PRO A 59 12.96 -0.50 -14.06
C PRO A 59 13.32 -1.83 -14.74
N THR A 60 12.39 -2.37 -15.53
CA THR A 60 12.56 -3.65 -16.22
C THR A 60 13.64 -3.61 -17.30
N THR A 61 14.08 -2.43 -17.71
CA THR A 61 15.20 -2.23 -18.64
C THR A 61 16.37 -1.52 -17.97
N HIS A 62 16.10 -0.52 -17.11
CA HIS A 62 17.09 0.30 -16.43
C HIS A 62 16.65 0.55 -14.97
N GLY A 63 16.85 -0.46 -14.13
CA GLY A 63 16.54 -0.41 -12.70
C GLY A 63 17.79 -0.20 -11.86
N LEU A 64 18.02 -1.11 -10.91
CA LEU A 64 19.14 -1.06 -9.98
C LEU A 64 20.48 -1.11 -10.72
N PHE A 65 21.39 -0.18 -10.42
CA PHE A 65 22.69 -0.04 -11.09
C PHE A 65 22.60 0.04 -12.63
N GLN A 66 21.50 0.63 -13.13
CA GLN A 66 21.18 0.73 -14.56
C GLN A 66 21.03 -0.63 -15.28
N GLN A 67 20.79 -1.72 -14.53
CA GLN A 67 20.54 -3.04 -15.08
C GLN A 67 19.04 -3.37 -15.14
N PRO A 68 18.60 -4.23 -16.06
CA PRO A 68 17.24 -4.79 -16.05
C PRO A 68 16.90 -5.37 -14.68
N THR A 69 15.88 -4.82 -14.01
CA THR A 69 15.53 -5.21 -12.64
C THR A 69 14.04 -5.49 -12.52
N ALA A 70 13.69 -6.69 -12.05
CA ALA A 70 12.33 -7.02 -11.65
C ALA A 70 12.16 -6.71 -10.16
N ILE A 71 11.25 -5.80 -9.84
CA ILE A 71 10.88 -5.46 -8.47
C ILE A 71 9.56 -6.12 -8.11
N ASN A 72 9.52 -6.80 -6.97
CA ASN A 72 8.33 -7.49 -6.48
C ASN A 72 8.24 -7.32 -4.96
N ASN A 73 7.02 -7.22 -4.45
CA ASN A 73 6.79 -7.33 -3.01
C ASN A 73 7.12 -8.74 -2.52
N VAL A 74 7.48 -8.88 -1.25
CA VAL A 74 7.74 -10.17 -0.60
C VAL A 74 6.54 -11.11 -0.74
N GLU A 75 5.32 -10.63 -0.53
CA GLU A 75 4.08 -11.40 -0.70
C GLU A 75 3.98 -12.01 -2.11
N THR A 76 4.32 -11.24 -3.15
CA THR A 76 4.32 -11.73 -4.54
C THR A 76 5.35 -12.84 -4.76
N LEU A 77 6.56 -12.70 -4.19
CA LEU A 77 7.60 -13.73 -4.31
C LEU A 77 7.20 -15.01 -3.56
N VAL A 78 6.54 -14.89 -2.41
CA VAL A 78 6.01 -16.04 -1.66
C VAL A 78 4.88 -16.73 -2.43
N ALA A 79 3.97 -15.97 -3.02
CA ALA A 79 2.92 -16.50 -3.89
C ALA A 79 3.50 -17.26 -5.10
N ALA A 80 4.56 -16.73 -5.73
CA ALA A 80 5.25 -17.43 -6.82
C ALA A 80 5.84 -18.78 -6.38
N LEU A 81 6.37 -18.86 -5.16
CA LEU A 81 6.85 -20.12 -4.59
C LEU A 81 5.70 -21.11 -4.33
N ALA A 82 4.54 -20.62 -3.86
CA ALA A 82 3.36 -21.46 -3.68
C ALA A 82 2.90 -22.05 -5.02
N VAL A 83 2.75 -21.20 -6.05
CA VAL A 83 2.40 -21.63 -7.42
C VAL A 83 3.38 -22.67 -7.96
N ALA A 84 4.69 -22.47 -7.76
CA ALA A 84 5.70 -23.42 -8.19
C ALA A 84 5.63 -24.78 -7.48
N ARG A 85 5.12 -24.82 -6.23
CA ARG A 85 5.01 -26.04 -5.43
C ARG A 85 3.72 -26.82 -5.69
N ILE A 86 2.57 -26.13 -5.74
CA ILE A 86 1.26 -26.78 -5.85
C ILE A 86 0.69 -26.79 -7.27
N GLY A 87 1.32 -26.05 -8.19
CA GLY A 87 0.85 -25.86 -9.56
C GLY A 87 -0.18 -24.75 -9.70
N TRP A 88 -0.24 -24.18 -10.91
CA TRP A 88 -1.15 -23.07 -11.22
C TRP A 88 -2.62 -23.42 -11.02
N GLN A 89 -3.08 -24.61 -11.42
CA GLN A 89 -4.51 -24.94 -11.29
C GLN A 89 -4.98 -24.96 -9.84
N ALA A 90 -4.16 -25.49 -8.92
CA ALA A 90 -4.49 -25.53 -7.50
C ALA A 90 -4.48 -24.13 -6.88
N TRP A 91 -3.49 -23.29 -7.23
CA TRP A 91 -3.47 -21.90 -6.80
C TRP A 91 -4.69 -21.11 -7.31
N ALA A 92 -5.02 -21.28 -8.59
CA ALA A 92 -6.12 -20.61 -9.25
C ALA A 92 -7.52 -21.11 -8.83
N ALA A 93 -7.60 -22.24 -8.11
CA ALA A 93 -8.83 -22.70 -7.49
C ALA A 93 -9.21 -21.85 -6.26
N HIS A 94 -8.25 -21.11 -5.69
CA HIS A 94 -8.52 -20.12 -4.64
C HIS A 94 -8.83 -18.75 -5.25
N GLY A 95 -9.60 -17.95 -4.52
CA GLY A 95 -9.97 -16.59 -4.91
C GLY A 95 -11.17 -16.54 -5.83
N THR A 96 -11.26 -15.49 -6.64
CA THR A 96 -12.32 -15.27 -7.63
C THR A 96 -11.81 -15.45 -9.05
N ASP A 97 -12.67 -15.32 -10.06
CA ASP A 97 -12.26 -15.39 -11.47
C ASP A 97 -11.33 -14.25 -11.89
N ASP A 98 -11.55 -13.05 -11.34
CA ASP A 98 -10.73 -11.87 -11.62
C ASP A 98 -9.51 -11.74 -10.69
N SER A 99 -9.52 -12.41 -9.54
CA SER A 99 -8.49 -12.30 -8.50
C SER A 99 -8.14 -13.69 -7.95
N LYS A 100 -7.17 -14.35 -8.59
CA LYS A 100 -6.77 -15.73 -8.29
C LYS A 100 -5.78 -15.82 -7.12
N GLY A 101 -5.91 -16.84 -6.29
CA GLY A 101 -5.03 -17.12 -5.17
C GLY A 101 -5.49 -16.52 -3.84
N THR A 102 -4.54 -16.43 -2.91
CA THR A 102 -4.73 -15.83 -1.60
C THR A 102 -4.07 -14.46 -1.50
N LYS A 103 -4.50 -13.69 -0.50
CA LYS A 103 -3.90 -12.43 -0.11
C LYS A 103 -3.66 -12.41 1.40
N TRP A 104 -2.58 -11.77 1.80
CA TRP A 104 -2.33 -11.42 3.19
C TRP A 104 -3.03 -10.11 3.54
N PHE A 105 -3.99 -10.18 4.46
CA PHE A 105 -4.69 -9.04 5.01
C PHE A 105 -4.17 -8.73 6.42
N CYS A 106 -3.69 -7.50 6.62
CA CYS A 106 -3.22 -7.00 7.91
C CYS A 106 -4.39 -6.30 8.62
N LEU A 107 -5.10 -7.03 9.48
CA LEU A 107 -6.21 -6.53 10.26
C LEU A 107 -5.69 -5.83 11.53
N SER A 108 -6.06 -4.57 11.71
CA SER A 108 -5.56 -3.70 12.78
C SER A 108 -6.61 -2.69 13.25
N GLY A 109 -6.25 -1.85 14.23
CA GLY A 109 -7.15 -0.85 14.81
C GLY A 109 -8.01 -1.43 15.94
N HIS A 110 -9.27 -0.99 16.02
CA HIS A 110 -10.20 -1.31 17.11
C HIS A 110 -10.88 -2.68 16.91
N VAL A 111 -10.08 -3.73 16.79
CA VAL A 111 -10.52 -5.12 16.56
C VAL A 111 -10.02 -6.02 17.68
N GLN A 112 -10.77 -7.07 18.02
CA GLN A 112 -10.41 -7.95 19.15
C GLN A 112 -9.12 -8.74 18.92
N GLN A 113 -8.92 -9.24 17.70
CA GLN A 113 -7.76 -10.05 17.32
C GLN A 113 -7.05 -9.44 16.11
N PRO A 114 -6.24 -8.38 16.32
CA PRO A 114 -5.42 -7.83 15.24
C PRO A 114 -4.36 -8.86 14.82
N GLY A 115 -4.03 -8.89 13.53
CA GLY A 115 -3.11 -9.90 13.00
C GLY A 115 -3.02 -9.94 11.49
N LEU A 116 -2.24 -10.92 11.01
CA LEU A 116 -2.10 -11.25 9.60
C LEU A 116 -3.02 -12.42 9.27
N TYR A 117 -3.95 -12.21 8.35
CA TYR A 117 -4.90 -13.21 7.89
C TYR A 117 -4.62 -13.53 6.42
N GLU A 118 -4.23 -14.77 6.12
CA GLU A 118 -4.13 -15.24 4.74
C GLU A 118 -5.47 -15.80 4.30
N LEU A 119 -6.13 -15.13 3.35
CA LEU A 119 -7.47 -15.48 2.89
C LEU A 119 -7.51 -15.48 1.36
N PRO A 120 -8.36 -16.32 0.74
CA PRO A 120 -8.63 -16.20 -0.69
C PRO A 120 -9.21 -14.80 -1.00
N PHE A 121 -8.88 -14.27 -2.17
CA PHE A 121 -9.58 -13.08 -2.67
C PHE A 121 -11.09 -13.33 -2.73
N GLY A 122 -11.89 -12.28 -2.50
CA GLY A 122 -13.36 -12.38 -2.49
C GLY A 122 -13.99 -12.31 -1.11
N VAL A 123 -13.23 -12.58 -0.05
CA VAL A 123 -13.69 -12.30 1.33
C VAL A 123 -14.05 -10.81 1.47
N THR A 124 -15.12 -10.51 2.18
CA THR A 124 -15.57 -9.14 2.45
C THR A 124 -14.82 -8.53 3.62
N VAL A 125 -14.86 -7.20 3.72
CA VAL A 125 -14.30 -6.49 4.89
C VAL A 125 -15.02 -6.91 6.17
N ARG A 126 -16.34 -7.12 6.11
CA ARG A 126 -17.14 -7.59 7.24
C ARG A 126 -16.68 -8.96 7.73
N GLU A 127 -16.58 -9.93 6.83
CA GLU A 127 -16.14 -11.29 7.18
C GLU A 127 -14.75 -11.27 7.82
N LEU A 128 -13.81 -10.49 7.29
CA LEU A 128 -12.47 -10.36 7.88
C LEU A 128 -12.52 -9.77 9.31
N ILE A 129 -13.36 -8.77 9.55
CA ILE A 129 -13.53 -8.19 10.90
C ILE A 129 -14.15 -9.22 11.86
N GLU A 130 -15.12 -10.00 11.40
CA GLU A 130 -15.73 -11.08 12.18
C GLU A 130 -14.72 -12.19 12.50
N MET A 131 -13.86 -12.58 11.55
CA MET A 131 -12.74 -13.49 11.80
C MET A 131 -11.76 -12.95 12.84
N GLY A 132 -11.59 -11.62 12.89
CA GLY A 132 -10.83 -10.93 13.94
C GLY A 132 -11.56 -10.80 15.28
N GLY A 133 -12.72 -11.44 15.46
CA GLY A 133 -13.50 -11.39 16.70
C GLY A 133 -14.37 -10.13 16.85
N GLY A 134 -14.54 -9.35 15.79
CA GLY A 134 -15.34 -8.13 15.80
C GLY A 134 -14.64 -6.91 16.40
N VAL A 135 -15.39 -5.83 16.57
CA VAL A 135 -14.90 -4.56 17.14
C VAL A 135 -14.69 -4.72 18.65
N GLN A 136 -13.63 -4.08 19.17
CA GLN A 136 -13.37 -4.03 20.61
C GLN A 136 -14.58 -3.49 21.39
N ASP A 137 -14.81 -4.05 22.57
CA ASP A 137 -15.90 -3.67 23.49
C ASP A 137 -17.32 -3.71 22.89
N GLY A 138 -17.51 -4.35 21.72
CA GLY A 138 -18.80 -4.39 21.02
C GLY A 138 -19.24 -3.05 20.46
N ARG A 139 -18.32 -2.09 20.25
CA ARG A 139 -18.62 -0.77 19.70
C ARG A 139 -19.03 -0.81 18.23
N ALA A 140 -19.66 0.28 17.78
CA ALA A 140 -20.03 0.42 16.38
C ALA A 140 -18.81 0.77 15.51
N ILE A 141 -18.80 0.26 14.29
CA ILE A 141 -17.81 0.66 13.27
C ILE A 141 -18.18 2.06 12.79
N GLN A 142 -17.23 3.00 12.86
CA GLN A 142 -17.37 4.33 12.28
C GLN A 142 -16.80 4.37 10.86
N ALA A 143 -15.61 3.78 10.67
CA ALA A 143 -14.95 3.71 9.37
C ALA A 143 -13.96 2.55 9.32
N VAL A 144 -13.60 2.10 8.12
CA VAL A 144 -12.50 1.16 7.91
C VAL A 144 -11.55 1.72 6.85
N LEU A 145 -10.28 1.93 7.21
CA LEU A 145 -9.26 2.35 6.25
C LEU A 145 -8.72 1.12 5.53
N VAL A 146 -8.94 1.06 4.21
CA VAL A 146 -8.55 -0.05 3.35
C VAL A 146 -7.45 0.39 2.38
N GLY A 147 -6.38 -0.41 2.28
CA GLY A 147 -5.26 -0.18 1.35
C GLY A 147 -4.06 0.54 1.94
N GLY A 148 -4.02 0.73 3.26
CA GLY A 148 -2.94 1.39 3.99
C GLY A 148 -3.15 2.89 4.19
N ALA A 149 -2.11 3.60 4.63
CA ALA A 149 -2.20 5.03 4.95
C ALA A 149 -2.69 5.90 3.77
N ALA A 150 -2.37 5.51 2.54
CA ALA A 150 -2.82 6.18 1.31
C ALA A 150 -4.12 5.57 0.75
N GLY A 151 -4.85 4.86 1.60
CA GLY A 151 -6.04 4.10 1.26
C GLY A 151 -7.31 4.93 1.20
N ARG A 152 -8.45 4.24 1.23
CA ARG A 152 -9.78 4.87 1.32
C ARG A 152 -10.48 4.42 2.60
N PHE A 153 -11.19 5.35 3.23
CA PHE A 153 -12.14 5.03 4.29
C PHE A 153 -13.43 4.47 3.69
N LEU A 154 -13.80 3.27 4.10
CA LEU A 154 -15.10 2.66 3.86
C LEU A 154 -16.04 2.97 5.02
N SER A 155 -17.28 3.29 4.69
CA SER A 155 -18.37 3.42 5.65
C SER A 155 -18.94 2.04 6.04
N PRO A 156 -19.73 1.93 7.12
CA PRO A 156 -20.37 0.68 7.51
C PRO A 156 -21.25 0.02 6.44
N ALA A 157 -21.79 0.83 5.52
CA ALA A 157 -22.60 0.37 4.39
C ALA A 157 -21.76 -0.28 3.26
N GLU A 158 -20.45 -0.14 3.30
CA GLU A 158 -19.52 -0.60 2.26
C GLU A 158 -18.71 -1.84 2.70
N LEU A 159 -18.96 -2.38 3.90
CA LEU A 159 -18.18 -3.50 4.46
C LEU A 159 -18.41 -4.83 3.76
N ASP A 160 -19.53 -4.94 3.03
CA ASP A 160 -19.89 -6.13 2.25
C ASP A 160 -19.25 -6.11 0.85
N TYR A 161 -18.40 -5.12 0.55
CA TYR A 161 -17.62 -5.13 -0.68
C TYR A 161 -16.59 -6.27 -0.64
N PRO A 162 -16.56 -7.14 -1.66
CA PRO A 162 -15.59 -8.22 -1.72
C PRO A 162 -14.19 -7.62 -1.95
N LEU A 163 -13.19 -8.14 -1.26
CA LEU A 163 -11.79 -7.75 -1.41
C LEU A 163 -11.23 -8.42 -2.66
N THR A 164 -11.57 -7.87 -3.84
CA THR A 164 -11.08 -8.27 -5.16
C THR A 164 -10.62 -7.08 -5.99
N TYR A 165 -9.74 -7.29 -6.97
CA TYR A 165 -9.29 -6.20 -7.83
C TYR A 165 -10.43 -5.63 -8.69
N ALA A 166 -11.42 -6.43 -9.09
CA ALA A 166 -12.62 -5.91 -9.76
C ALA A 166 -13.44 -4.98 -8.86
N SER A 167 -13.73 -5.42 -7.63
CA SER A 167 -14.46 -4.61 -6.65
C SER A 167 -13.72 -3.31 -6.31
N SER A 168 -12.41 -3.41 -6.11
CA SER A 168 -11.50 -2.27 -5.91
C SER A 168 -11.65 -1.22 -7.02
N ARG A 169 -11.68 -1.64 -8.29
CA ARG A 169 -11.89 -0.73 -9.43
C ARG A 169 -13.31 -0.15 -9.48
N ASN A 170 -14.33 -0.97 -9.24
CA ASN A 170 -15.74 -0.57 -9.36
C ASN A 170 -16.18 0.40 -8.26
N HIS A 171 -15.64 0.22 -7.05
CA HIS A 171 -16.02 0.99 -5.85
C HIS A 171 -14.91 1.96 -5.40
N ALA A 172 -13.90 2.17 -6.24
CA ALA A 172 -12.82 3.11 -6.05
C ALA A 172 -12.15 3.03 -4.66
N PHE A 173 -11.85 1.82 -4.17
CA PHE A 173 -11.04 1.61 -2.97
C PHE A 173 -9.79 0.79 -3.31
N PRO A 174 -8.59 1.13 -2.80
CA PRO A 174 -7.39 0.32 -3.08
C PRO A 174 -7.34 -0.89 -2.15
N ILE A 175 -7.12 -2.08 -2.70
CA ILE A 175 -6.69 -3.22 -1.86
C ILE A 175 -5.28 -2.96 -1.29
N GLY A 176 -4.41 -2.31 -2.08
CA GLY A 176 -3.06 -1.94 -1.67
C GLY A 176 -2.26 -3.11 -1.11
N SER A 177 -1.57 -2.85 0.01
CA SER A 177 -0.80 -3.85 0.77
C SER A 177 -1.66 -4.80 1.60
N GLY A 178 -2.99 -4.81 1.44
CA GLY A 178 -3.89 -5.65 2.25
C GLY A 178 -4.13 -5.13 3.66
N VAL A 179 -3.75 -3.88 3.97
CA VAL A 179 -3.99 -3.27 5.28
C VAL A 179 -5.46 -2.90 5.43
N ILE A 180 -6.07 -3.39 6.51
CA ILE A 180 -7.45 -3.14 6.92
C ILE A 180 -7.42 -2.63 8.36
N MET A 181 -7.71 -1.34 8.56
CA MET A 181 -7.68 -0.71 9.88
C MET A 181 -9.10 -0.31 10.29
N VAL A 182 -9.60 -0.95 11.35
CA VAL A 182 -10.95 -0.71 11.89
C VAL A 182 -10.95 0.48 12.83
N ILE A 183 -11.89 1.40 12.64
CA ILE A 183 -12.06 2.61 13.44
C ILE A 183 -13.45 2.59 14.05
N ASP A 184 -13.52 2.68 15.37
CA ASP A 184 -14.77 2.70 16.13
C ASP A 184 -15.38 4.11 16.23
N ASP A 185 -16.56 4.19 16.82
CA ASP A 185 -17.36 5.40 17.02
C ASP A 185 -16.85 6.36 18.11
N GLN A 186 -15.77 6.01 18.84
CA GLN A 186 -15.15 6.92 19.80
C GLN A 186 -13.99 7.73 19.20
N THR A 187 -13.51 7.34 18.03
CA THR A 187 -12.35 7.97 17.41
C THR A 187 -12.74 9.30 16.73
N ASP A 188 -12.04 10.41 17.05
CA ASP A 188 -12.21 11.67 16.32
C ASP A 188 -11.55 11.58 14.93
N MET A 189 -12.38 11.48 13.88
CA MET A 189 -11.89 11.42 12.49
C MET A 189 -11.09 12.64 12.07
N ARG A 190 -11.31 13.82 12.67
CA ARG A 190 -10.52 15.02 12.32
C ARG A 190 -9.07 14.85 12.75
N GLN A 191 -8.85 14.29 13.94
CA GLN A 191 -7.52 13.96 14.44
C GLN A 191 -6.88 12.86 13.58
N THR A 192 -7.63 11.81 13.24
CA THR A 192 -7.14 10.74 12.35
C THR A 192 -6.70 11.29 10.99
N LEU A 193 -7.51 12.14 10.36
CA LEU A 193 -7.18 12.77 9.08
C LEU A 193 -5.97 13.70 9.21
N TYR A 194 -5.87 14.48 10.28
CA TYR A 194 -4.71 15.32 10.55
C TYR A 194 -3.43 14.49 10.69
N HIS A 195 -3.44 13.41 11.47
CA HIS A 195 -2.27 12.53 11.62
C HIS A 195 -1.83 11.90 10.30
N LEU A 196 -2.77 11.47 9.45
CA LEU A 196 -2.45 10.98 8.11
C LEU A 196 -1.83 12.07 7.23
N ALA A 197 -2.39 13.27 7.25
CA ALA A 197 -1.84 14.38 6.48
C ALA A 197 -0.45 14.81 6.96
N HIS A 198 -0.23 14.84 8.28
CA HIS A 198 1.07 15.07 8.88
C HIS A 198 2.08 14.00 8.45
N PHE A 199 1.68 12.72 8.48
CA PHE A 199 2.51 11.61 7.99
C PHE A 199 2.94 11.83 6.53
N PHE A 200 2.02 12.16 5.63
CA PHE A 200 2.38 12.39 4.22
C PHE A 200 3.24 13.64 3.99
N ALA A 201 3.01 14.71 4.75
CA ALA A 201 3.86 15.90 4.71
C ALA A 201 5.29 15.58 5.18
N HIS A 202 5.43 14.77 6.23
CA HIS A 202 6.72 14.33 6.77
C HIS A 202 7.46 13.35 5.84
N GLU A 203 6.73 12.41 5.23
CA GLU A 203 7.31 11.37 4.36
C GLU A 203 7.50 11.81 2.90
N SER A 204 7.08 13.03 2.55
CA SER A 204 7.33 13.59 1.23
C SER A 204 8.83 13.77 1.00
N CYS A 205 9.37 13.17 -0.06
CA CYS A 205 10.78 13.36 -0.41
C CYS A 205 11.11 14.79 -0.88
N GLY A 206 10.11 15.61 -1.20
CA GLY A 206 10.32 16.98 -1.67
C GLY A 206 10.75 17.12 -3.13
N LYS A 207 10.77 16.05 -3.93
CA LYS A 207 11.24 16.11 -5.33
C LYS A 207 10.30 16.89 -6.27
N CYS A 208 8.99 16.77 -6.09
CA CYS A 208 8.01 17.46 -6.92
C CYS A 208 7.21 18.47 -6.09
N PHE A 209 7.15 19.72 -6.57
CA PHE A 209 6.47 20.81 -5.89
C PHE A 209 4.99 20.53 -5.58
N PRO A 210 4.19 19.93 -6.49
CA PRO A 210 2.80 19.62 -6.20
C PRO A 210 2.64 18.74 -4.96
N CYS A 211 3.45 17.68 -4.83
CA CYS A 211 3.41 16.82 -3.64
C CYS A 211 3.99 17.52 -2.41
N GLN A 212 5.16 18.14 -2.53
CA GLN A 212 5.85 18.78 -1.40
C GLN A 212 5.00 19.87 -0.75
N ILE A 213 4.45 20.78 -1.56
CA ILE A 213 3.66 21.89 -1.05
C ILE A 213 2.21 21.45 -0.82
N GLY A 214 1.65 20.59 -1.67
CA GLY A 214 0.27 20.13 -1.53
C GLY A 214 0.02 19.35 -0.25
N THR A 215 0.90 18.40 0.11
CA THR A 215 0.79 17.66 1.39
C THR A 215 0.88 18.59 2.59
N GLN A 216 1.79 19.57 2.55
CA GLN A 216 1.92 20.60 3.58
C GLN A 216 0.63 21.42 3.72
N ARG A 217 0.02 21.87 2.61
CA ARG A 217 -1.25 22.62 2.63
C ARG A 217 -2.42 21.79 3.12
N GLN A 218 -2.52 20.53 2.73
CA GLN A 218 -3.54 19.60 3.25
C GLN A 218 -3.41 19.44 4.77
N MET A 219 -2.19 19.23 5.26
CA MET A 219 -1.92 19.15 6.69
C MET A 219 -2.30 20.44 7.43
N GLU A 220 -1.97 21.62 6.91
CA GLU A 220 -2.31 22.90 7.54
C GLU A 220 -3.83 23.11 7.66
N ILE A 221 -4.58 22.79 6.61
CA ILE A 221 -6.05 22.86 6.62
C ILE A 221 -6.62 21.86 7.64
N LEU A 222 -6.14 20.62 7.62
CA LEU A 222 -6.62 19.58 8.55
C LEU A 222 -6.21 19.84 10.00
N HIS A 223 -5.04 20.43 10.23
CA HIS A 223 -4.60 20.90 11.54
C HIS A 223 -5.58 21.94 12.08
N HIS A 224 -5.95 22.94 11.27
CA HIS A 224 -6.95 23.94 11.64
C HIS A 224 -8.30 23.29 11.95
N ILE A 225 -8.80 22.41 11.08
CA ILE A 225 -10.07 21.69 11.29
C ILE A 225 -10.08 20.94 12.62
N SER A 226 -8.96 20.31 12.96
CA SER A 226 -8.84 19.46 14.14
C SER A 226 -8.62 20.24 15.45
N HIS A 227 -7.97 21.41 15.41
CA HIS A 227 -7.55 22.14 16.62
C HIS A 227 -8.26 23.48 16.85
N ASN A 228 -8.80 24.12 15.80
CA ASN A 228 -9.26 25.51 15.84
C ASN A 228 -10.76 25.69 15.55
N GLY A 229 -11.58 24.67 15.85
CA GLY A 229 -13.04 24.81 15.83
C GLY A 229 -13.75 24.36 14.55
N GLY A 230 -13.09 23.56 13.70
CA GLY A 230 -13.72 22.91 12.55
C GLY A 230 -13.42 23.55 11.19
N PRO A 231 -14.10 23.09 10.12
CA PRO A 231 -13.86 23.55 8.75
C PRO A 231 -14.32 24.99 8.52
N GLN A 232 -13.50 25.75 7.81
CA GLN A 232 -13.81 27.08 7.31
C GLN A 232 -14.50 27.03 5.94
N PRO A 233 -15.23 28.08 5.54
CA PRO A 233 -15.72 28.21 4.17
C PRO A 233 -14.58 28.09 3.15
N GLY A 234 -14.76 27.20 2.16
CA GLY A 234 -13.79 26.94 1.10
C GLY A 234 -12.77 25.83 1.41
N ASP A 235 -12.69 25.30 2.63
CA ASP A 235 -11.68 24.28 2.96
C ASP A 235 -11.87 23.00 2.16
N LYS A 236 -13.12 22.57 1.98
CA LYS A 236 -13.45 21.39 1.19
C LYS A 236 -13.00 21.57 -0.26
N GLU A 237 -13.31 22.70 -0.87
CA GLU A 237 -12.96 23.03 -2.24
C GLU A 237 -11.44 23.08 -2.42
N ARG A 238 -10.73 23.71 -1.48
CA ARG A 238 -9.25 23.76 -1.48
C ARG A 238 -8.65 22.36 -1.35
N LEU A 239 -9.15 21.53 -0.43
CA LEU A 239 -8.65 20.16 -0.27
C LEU A 239 -8.84 19.33 -1.54
N LEU A 240 -9.99 19.48 -2.22
CA LEU A 240 -10.28 18.81 -3.48
C LEU A 240 -9.37 19.31 -4.61
N ASP A 241 -9.16 20.62 -4.73
CA ASP A 241 -8.29 21.23 -5.74
C ASP A 241 -6.82 20.83 -5.57
N ILE A 242 -6.32 20.86 -4.33
CA ILE A 242 -4.99 20.37 -3.98
C ILE A 242 -4.86 18.89 -4.31
N GLY A 243 -5.83 18.07 -3.89
CA GLY A 243 -5.83 16.63 -4.16
C GLY A 243 -5.84 16.30 -5.66
N PHE A 244 -6.61 17.06 -6.45
CA PHE A 244 -6.64 16.93 -7.90
C PHE A 244 -5.29 17.28 -8.52
N THR A 245 -4.72 18.43 -8.16
CA THR A 245 -3.43 18.90 -8.67
C THR A 245 -2.31 17.91 -8.34
N MET A 246 -2.25 17.45 -7.08
CA MET A 246 -1.29 16.44 -6.65
C MET A 246 -1.43 15.15 -7.44
N THR A 247 -2.66 14.69 -7.69
CA THR A 247 -2.89 13.46 -8.43
C THR A 247 -2.34 13.53 -9.86
N GLU A 248 -2.65 14.63 -10.56
CA GLU A 248 -2.31 14.76 -11.98
C GLU A 248 -0.83 15.10 -12.21
N THR A 249 -0.13 15.68 -11.22
CA THR A 249 1.20 16.29 -11.43
C THR A 249 2.31 15.78 -10.51
N SER A 250 2.02 14.81 -9.62
CA SER A 250 3.05 14.18 -8.80
C SER A 250 3.79 13.07 -9.53
N LEU A 251 5.09 12.95 -9.25
CA LEU A 251 5.97 11.98 -9.94
C LEU A 251 5.73 10.52 -9.53
N CYS A 252 5.19 10.26 -8.34
CA CYS A 252 5.07 8.91 -7.79
C CYS A 252 3.79 8.75 -6.99
N GLY A 253 3.52 7.50 -6.56
CA GLY A 253 2.32 7.12 -5.81
C GLY A 253 2.03 8.05 -4.63
N LEU A 254 3.03 8.43 -3.83
CA LEU A 254 2.81 9.23 -2.61
C LEU A 254 1.95 10.48 -2.86
N GLY A 255 2.25 11.26 -3.91
CA GLY A 255 1.46 12.42 -4.28
C GLY A 255 0.31 12.11 -5.24
N ALA A 256 0.45 11.05 -6.06
CA ALA A 256 -0.55 10.67 -7.06
C ALA A 256 -1.80 9.98 -6.47
N ASN A 257 -1.76 9.56 -5.20
CA ASN A 257 -2.77 8.71 -4.56
C ASN A 257 -4.16 9.38 -4.33
N GLY A 258 -4.46 10.55 -4.90
CA GLY A 258 -5.74 11.25 -4.72
C GLY A 258 -6.86 10.89 -5.72
N ARG A 259 -6.58 10.13 -6.78
CA ARG A 259 -7.60 9.71 -7.77
C ARG A 259 -7.35 8.27 -8.24
N GLN A 260 -8.14 7.34 -7.71
CA GLN A 260 -8.53 6.20 -8.53
C GLN A 260 -9.45 6.77 -9.62
N ARG A 261 -9.03 6.66 -10.89
CA ARG A 261 -9.68 7.28 -12.05
C ARG A 261 -11.20 7.17 -11.96
N HIS A 262 -11.87 8.26 -11.60
CA HIS A 262 -13.33 8.35 -11.73
C HIS A 262 -13.64 8.35 -13.23
N PRO A 263 -14.44 7.40 -13.77
CA PRO A 263 -14.67 7.27 -15.22
C PRO A 263 -15.52 8.40 -15.84
N GLN A 264 -15.87 9.43 -15.07
CA GLN A 264 -16.83 10.45 -15.49
C GLN A 264 -16.31 11.83 -15.14
N ARG A 265 -15.57 12.42 -16.09
CA ARG A 265 -15.42 13.86 -16.34
C ARG A 265 -14.48 14.01 -17.54
N HIS A 266 -15.07 13.81 -18.72
CA HIS A 266 -14.83 14.69 -19.85
C HIS A 266 -15.70 15.93 -19.65
#